data_AF-A0A1Q8BGT8-F1
#
_entry.id   AF-A0A1Q8BGT8-F1
#
_cell.length_a   1.000
_cell.length_b   1.000
_cell.length_c   1.000
_cell.angle_alpha   90.00
_cell.angle_beta   90.00
_cell.angle_gamma   90.00
#
_symmetry.space_group_name_H-M   'P 1'
#
loop_
_entity.id
_entity.type
_entity.pdbx_description
1 polymer ?
#
loop_
_entity_poly.entity_id
_entity_poly.type
_entity_poly.pdbx_seq_one_letter_code
_entity_poly.pdbx_strand_id
1 'polypeptide(L)'
;MFDSVSIVFVTLWVLVVGLFSYAAYWAFIIRKALVTGLYRKQALWAGTMGLYFVSLSTFLSIALSFNLTTLLVNILGGLLISSGFIVLFAWIDSTVRVARRSDPLLRDTLRWSRLRYFIGFVTVFGAISALLTSINSGFALVAPFGGALLFGAIALLISARRSRDTTLRRHLKWMGLAIAMLWLASQLTGILFRIFPAGSLASEAITYSLVAVGGFCLYRSARSLVPLGHLSLPDVSPA
;
A
#
# COMPACT_ATOMS: atom_id res chain seq x y z
N MET A 1 18.88 16.09 25.13
CA MET A 1 19.88 15.57 24.18
C MET A 1 19.24 14.34 23.55
N PHE A 2 19.01 14.31 22.23
CA PHE A 2 18.41 13.13 21.60
C PHE A 2 19.49 12.05 21.47
N ASP A 3 19.19 10.84 21.94
CA ASP A 3 20.08 9.70 21.75
C ASP A 3 20.16 9.34 20.26
N SER A 4 21.30 8.83 19.81
CA SER A 4 21.55 8.48 18.39
C SER A 4 20.46 7.58 17.80
N VAL A 5 19.86 6.72 18.61
CA VAL A 5 18.75 5.83 18.22
C VAL A 5 17.50 6.64 17.86
N SER A 6 17.13 7.62 18.70
CA SER A 6 15.97 8.49 18.46
C SER A 6 16.13 9.32 17.18
N ILE A 7 17.34 9.79 16.89
CA ILE A 7 17.64 10.55 15.66
C ILE A 7 17.44 9.65 14.43
N VAL A 8 17.95 8.43 14.46
CA VAL A 8 17.79 7.48 13.34
C VAL A 8 16.32 7.12 13.13
N PHE A 9 15.58 6.82 14.20
CA PHE A 9 14.15 6.55 14.13
C PHE A 9 13.38 7.70 13.46
N VAL A 10 13.58 8.94 13.94
CA VAL A 10 12.90 10.12 13.39
C VAL A 10 13.25 10.31 11.92
N THR A 11 14.53 10.14 11.55
CA THR A 11 14.99 10.28 10.17
C THR A 11 14.31 9.27 9.24
N LEU A 12 14.25 8.00 9.66
CA LEU A 12 13.60 6.92 8.90
C LEU A 12 12.09 7.11 8.80
N TRP A 13 11.45 7.56 9.88
CA TRP A 13 10.03 7.87 9.89
C TRP A 13 9.68 9.04 8.97
N VAL A 14 10.43 10.15 9.03
CA VAL A 14 10.26 11.29 8.13
C VAL A 14 10.43 10.87 6.67
N LEU A 15 11.38 9.98 6.38
CA LEU A 15 11.58 9.43 5.05
C LEU A 15 10.36 8.63 4.58
N VAL A 16 9.80 7.76 5.43
CA VAL A 16 8.59 6.99 5.12
C VAL A 16 7.39 7.89 4.87
N VAL A 17 7.10 8.81 5.80
CA VAL A 17 5.99 9.75 5.69
C VAL A 17 6.17 10.63 4.45
N GLY A 18 7.38 11.13 4.22
CA GLY A 18 7.73 11.94 3.05
C GLY A 18 7.49 11.21 1.73
N LEU A 19 7.92 9.95 1.61
CA LEU A 19 7.72 9.16 0.39
C LEU A 19 6.24 8.86 0.12
N PHE A 20 5.46 8.48 1.13
CA PHE A 20 4.03 8.24 0.94
C PHE A 20 3.25 9.52 0.66
N SER A 21 3.59 10.62 1.32
CA SER A 21 3.00 11.93 1.08
C SER A 21 3.31 12.41 -0.34
N TYR A 22 4.56 12.22 -0.78
CA TYR A 22 4.99 12.56 -2.14
C TYR A 22 4.30 11.68 -3.19
N ALA A 23 4.15 10.37 -2.92
CA ALA A 23 3.37 9.47 -3.76
C ALA A 23 1.91 9.93 -3.87
N ALA A 24 1.29 10.31 -2.75
CA ALA A 24 -0.09 10.79 -2.71
C ALA A 24 -0.26 12.10 -3.49
N TYR A 25 0.62 13.06 -3.26
CA TYR A 25 0.66 14.34 -3.98
C TYR A 25 0.72 14.13 -5.49
N TRP A 26 1.67 13.32 -5.97
CA TRP A 26 1.81 13.02 -7.39
C TRP A 26 0.58 12.31 -7.96
N ALA A 27 0.04 11.33 -7.23
CA ALA A 27 -1.14 10.61 -7.66
C ALA A 27 -2.36 11.54 -7.85
N PHE A 28 -2.57 12.50 -6.94
CA PHE A 28 -3.65 13.47 -7.05
C PHE A 28 -3.45 14.50 -8.16
N ILE A 29 -2.20 14.93 -8.41
CA ILE A 29 -1.90 15.83 -9.54
C ILE A 29 -2.14 15.12 -10.88
N ILE A 30 -1.57 13.93 -11.06
CA ILE A 30 -1.69 13.16 -12.31
C ILE A 30 -3.16 12.84 -12.59
N ARG A 31 -3.95 12.53 -11.55
CA ARG A 31 -5.40 12.32 -11.66
C ARG A 31 -6.13 13.47 -12.34
N LYS A 32 -5.71 14.72 -12.14
CA LYS A 32 -6.35 15.90 -12.76
C LYS A 32 -6.01 16.01 -14.25
N ALA A 33 -4.82 15.55 -14.65
CA ALA A 33 -4.36 15.59 -16.04
C ALA A 33 -4.84 14.40 -16.90
N LEU A 34 -5.31 13.32 -16.28
CA LEU A 34 -5.76 12.12 -16.99
C LEU A 34 -7.16 12.29 -17.60
N VAL A 35 -7.30 12.05 -18.91
CA VAL A 35 -8.57 12.15 -19.64
C VAL A 35 -9.49 10.96 -19.34
N THR A 36 -8.96 9.76 -19.39
CA THR A 36 -9.70 8.50 -19.21
C THR A 36 -10.06 8.24 -17.74
N GLY A 37 -11.35 8.03 -17.46
CA GLY A 37 -11.86 7.80 -16.11
C GLY A 37 -11.27 6.59 -15.38
N LEU A 38 -10.85 5.55 -16.10
CA LEU A 38 -10.20 4.36 -15.53
C LEU A 38 -8.86 4.71 -14.88
N TYR A 39 -7.99 5.42 -15.59
CA TYR A 39 -6.70 5.87 -15.09
C TYR A 39 -6.85 6.87 -13.95
N ARG A 40 -7.84 7.77 -14.01
CA ARG A 40 -8.17 8.70 -12.91
C ARG A 40 -8.55 7.95 -11.63
N LYS A 41 -9.30 6.85 -11.74
CA LYS A 41 -9.67 6.00 -10.59
C LYS A 41 -8.44 5.29 -10.00
N GLN A 42 -7.55 4.76 -10.83
CA GLN A 42 -6.31 4.13 -10.33
C GLN A 42 -5.36 5.13 -9.67
N ALA A 43 -5.25 6.34 -10.23
CA ALA A 43 -4.51 7.44 -9.62
C ALA A 43 -5.15 7.87 -8.28
N LEU A 44 -6.48 7.97 -8.19
CA LEU A 44 -7.17 8.23 -6.93
C LEU A 44 -6.82 7.16 -5.89
N TRP A 45 -6.90 5.89 -6.26
CA TRP A 45 -6.61 4.79 -5.34
C TRP A 45 -5.16 4.81 -4.83
N ALA A 46 -4.19 5.04 -5.72
CA ALA A 46 -2.80 5.19 -5.31
C ALA A 46 -2.62 6.36 -4.34
N GLY A 47 -3.32 7.47 -4.58
CA GLY A 47 -3.30 8.65 -3.71
C GLY A 47 -3.91 8.40 -2.33
N THR A 48 -5.09 7.78 -2.27
CA THR A 48 -5.74 7.42 -1.02
C THR A 48 -4.93 6.40 -0.22
N MET A 49 -4.22 5.50 -0.90
CA MET A 49 -3.28 4.57 -0.23
C MET A 49 -2.11 5.29 0.39
N GLY A 50 -1.51 6.25 -0.33
CA GLY A 50 -0.44 7.08 0.22
C GLY A 50 -0.91 7.80 1.48
N LEU A 51 -2.09 8.43 1.45
CA LEU A 51 -2.66 9.08 2.63
C LEU A 51 -2.93 8.10 3.78
N TYR A 52 -3.47 6.92 3.49
CA TYR A 52 -3.72 5.90 4.50
C TYR A 52 -2.42 5.49 5.22
N PHE A 53 -1.35 5.21 4.47
CA PHE A 53 -0.06 4.81 5.06
C PHE A 53 0.63 5.96 5.79
N VAL A 54 0.45 7.21 5.35
CA VAL A 54 0.89 8.38 6.13
C VAL A 54 0.17 8.41 7.47
N SER A 55 -1.17 8.39 7.48
CA SER A 55 -1.96 8.44 8.71
C SER A 55 -1.63 7.28 9.66
N LEU A 56 -1.49 6.05 9.13
CA LEU A 56 -1.11 4.89 9.90
C LEU A 56 0.30 5.04 10.49
N SER A 57 1.29 5.43 9.69
CA SER A 57 2.66 5.61 10.15
C SER A 57 2.77 6.74 11.18
N THR A 58 2.08 7.86 11.00
CA THR A 58 2.08 8.97 11.97
C THR A 58 1.42 8.55 13.27
N PHE A 59 0.28 7.85 13.20
CA PHE A 59 -0.41 7.37 14.39
C PHE A 59 0.44 6.38 15.18
N LEU A 60 0.99 5.36 14.52
CA LEU A 60 1.82 4.33 15.16
C LEU A 60 3.07 4.95 15.80
N SER A 61 3.78 5.83 15.09
CA SER A 61 4.97 6.46 15.65
C SER A 61 4.66 7.31 16.88
N ILE A 62 3.61 8.13 16.85
CA ILE A 62 3.22 8.93 18.02
C ILE A 62 2.79 8.01 19.18
N ALA A 63 1.88 7.07 18.92
CA ALA A 63 1.32 6.23 19.97
C ALA A 63 2.38 5.33 20.63
N LEU A 64 3.33 4.79 19.85
CA LEU A 64 4.42 3.96 20.38
C LEU A 64 5.51 4.81 21.07
N SER A 65 5.91 5.96 20.50
CA SER A 65 6.95 6.80 21.10
C SER A 65 6.54 7.38 22.46
N PHE A 66 5.26 7.69 22.65
CA PHE A 66 4.72 8.17 23.92
C PHE A 66 4.12 7.06 24.79
N ASN A 67 4.22 5.79 24.37
CA ASN A 67 3.65 4.63 25.04
C ASN A 67 2.16 4.83 25.42
N LEU A 68 1.39 5.41 24.49
CA LEU A 68 -0.02 5.75 24.69
C LEU A 68 -0.87 4.48 24.55
N THR A 69 -1.34 3.95 25.67
CA THR A 69 -2.10 2.68 25.71
C THR A 69 -3.51 2.84 26.27
N THR A 70 -4.03 4.08 26.35
CA THR A 70 -5.39 4.34 26.81
C THR A 70 -6.43 3.66 25.91
N LEU A 71 -7.59 3.30 26.48
CA LEU A 71 -8.68 2.66 25.73
C LEU A 71 -9.06 3.44 24.46
N LEU A 72 -9.10 4.77 24.54
CA LEU A 72 -9.44 5.63 23.41
C LEU A 72 -8.39 5.54 22.29
N VAL A 73 -7.10 5.53 22.61
CA VAL A 73 -6.02 5.36 21.64
C VAL A 73 -6.07 3.97 21.01
N ASN A 74 -6.34 2.94 21.81
CA ASN A 74 -6.52 1.57 21.32
C ASN A 74 -7.72 1.43 20.38
N ILE A 75 -8.85 2.08 20.66
CA ILE A 75 -10.02 2.10 19.75
C ILE A 75 -9.65 2.80 18.44
N LEU A 76 -9.03 3.98 18.50
CA LEU A 76 -8.63 4.75 17.31
C LEU A 76 -7.63 3.98 16.44
N GLY A 77 -6.60 3.39 17.06
CA GLY A 77 -5.60 2.58 16.37
C GLY A 77 -6.22 1.33 15.74
N GLY A 78 -7.13 0.68 16.46
CA GLY A 78 -7.88 -0.47 15.97
C GLY A 78 -8.72 -0.10 14.74
N LEU A 79 -9.50 0.97 14.81
CA LEU A 79 -10.30 1.46 13.68
C LEU A 79 -9.44 1.82 12.48
N LEU A 80 -8.29 2.46 12.69
CA LEU A 80 -7.36 2.82 11.63
C LEU A 80 -6.82 1.55 10.94
N ILE A 81 -6.30 0.60 11.69
CA ILE A 81 -5.77 -0.67 11.15
C ILE A 81 -6.87 -1.48 10.46
N SER A 82 -8.04 -1.63 11.09
CA SER A 82 -9.20 -2.36 10.54
C SER A 82 -9.71 -1.73 9.26
N SER A 83 -9.73 -0.40 9.16
CA SER A 83 -10.08 0.29 7.91
C SER A 83 -9.10 -0.04 6.79
N GLY A 84 -7.81 -0.22 7.12
CA GLY A 84 -6.77 -0.64 6.19
C GLY A 84 -7.05 -1.95 5.49
N PHE A 85 -7.50 -2.97 6.23
CA PHE A 85 -7.88 -4.26 5.66
C PHE A 85 -8.92 -4.10 4.56
N ILE A 86 -9.99 -3.34 4.84
CA ILE A 86 -11.10 -3.11 3.90
C ILE A 86 -10.62 -2.29 2.70
N VAL A 87 -9.91 -1.19 2.94
CA VAL A 87 -9.43 -0.27 1.90
C VAL A 87 -8.42 -0.96 0.97
N LEU A 88 -7.48 -1.74 1.51
CA LEU A 88 -6.50 -2.50 0.72
C LEU A 88 -7.16 -3.58 -0.12
N PHE A 89 -8.11 -4.33 0.44
CA PHE A 89 -8.83 -5.33 -0.34
C PHE A 89 -9.68 -4.70 -1.45
N ALA A 90 -10.46 -3.66 -1.13
CA ALA A 90 -11.28 -2.96 -2.12
C ALA A 90 -10.43 -2.40 -3.27
N TRP A 91 -9.26 -1.88 -2.94
CA TRP A 91 -8.28 -1.42 -3.90
C TRP A 91 -7.75 -2.53 -4.79
N ILE A 92 -7.19 -3.60 -4.20
CA ILE A 92 -6.64 -4.76 -4.93
C ILE A 92 -7.71 -5.34 -5.85
N ASP A 93 -8.92 -5.55 -5.35
CA ASP A 93 -10.02 -6.09 -6.14
C ASP A 93 -10.42 -5.14 -7.30
N SER A 94 -10.41 -3.82 -7.08
CA SER A 94 -10.67 -2.85 -8.15
C SER A 94 -9.58 -2.90 -9.23
N THR A 95 -8.31 -3.02 -8.84
CA THR A 95 -7.16 -2.99 -9.74
C THR A 95 -7.02 -4.30 -10.51
N VAL A 96 -7.24 -5.45 -9.88
CA VAL A 96 -7.25 -6.76 -10.57
C VAL A 96 -8.39 -6.83 -11.60
N ARG A 97 -9.58 -6.30 -11.28
CA ARG A 97 -10.69 -6.23 -12.25
C ARG A 97 -10.37 -5.36 -13.46
N VAL A 98 -9.73 -4.22 -13.23
CA VAL A 98 -9.24 -3.34 -14.30
C VAL A 98 -8.19 -4.05 -15.14
N ALA A 99 -7.25 -4.74 -14.50
CA ALA A 99 -6.22 -5.50 -15.20
C ALA A 99 -6.81 -6.61 -16.08
N ARG A 100 -7.84 -7.32 -15.61
CA ARG A 100 -8.55 -8.35 -16.40
C ARG A 100 -9.21 -7.79 -17.65
N ARG A 101 -9.77 -6.57 -17.59
CA ARG A 101 -10.37 -5.90 -18.77
C ARG A 101 -9.33 -5.49 -19.81
N SER A 102 -8.08 -5.30 -19.39
CA SER A 102 -6.96 -4.99 -20.29
C SER A 102 -6.26 -6.23 -20.88
N ASP A 103 -6.63 -7.43 -20.43
CA ASP A 103 -6.14 -8.69 -20.98
C ASP A 103 -6.95 -9.03 -22.24
N PRO A 104 -6.32 -9.19 -23.42
CA PRO A 104 -7.01 -9.49 -24.68
C PRO A 104 -7.79 -10.82 -24.62
N LEU A 105 -7.40 -11.75 -23.75
CA LEU A 105 -8.05 -13.05 -23.61
C LEU A 105 -9.02 -13.10 -22.44
N LEU A 106 -9.23 -11.97 -21.73
CA LEU A 106 -10.13 -11.81 -20.58
C LEU A 106 -9.96 -12.89 -19.49
N ARG A 107 -8.76 -13.48 -19.41
CA ARG A 107 -8.46 -14.62 -18.54
C ARG A 107 -8.58 -14.20 -17.09
N ASP A 108 -9.23 -15.05 -16.30
CA ASP A 108 -9.38 -14.79 -14.87
C ASP A 108 -8.07 -15.13 -14.14
N THR A 109 -7.35 -14.10 -13.67
CA THR A 109 -6.07 -14.30 -12.99
C THR A 109 -6.31 -15.02 -11.67
N LEU A 110 -5.71 -16.21 -11.46
CA LEU A 110 -5.90 -17.05 -10.26
C LEU A 110 -7.37 -17.36 -9.93
N ARG A 111 -8.27 -17.34 -10.93
CA ARG A 111 -9.72 -17.43 -10.70
C ARG A 111 -10.24 -16.36 -9.71
N TRP A 112 -9.69 -15.14 -9.77
CA TRP A 112 -9.98 -14.02 -8.87
C TRP A 112 -11.48 -13.76 -8.71
N SER A 113 -12.29 -13.98 -9.75
CA SER A 113 -13.75 -13.82 -9.67
C SER A 113 -14.41 -14.62 -8.55
N ARG A 114 -13.86 -15.81 -8.23
CA ARG A 114 -14.30 -16.66 -7.11
C ARG A 114 -13.49 -16.40 -5.85
N LEU A 115 -12.16 -16.32 -6.00
CA LEU A 115 -11.24 -16.17 -4.86
C LEU A 115 -11.49 -14.87 -4.07
N ARG A 116 -11.93 -13.80 -4.74
CA ARG A 116 -12.22 -12.51 -4.08
C ARG A 116 -13.28 -12.62 -2.97
N TYR A 117 -14.25 -13.52 -3.08
CA TYR A 117 -15.28 -13.65 -2.04
C TYR A 117 -14.70 -14.29 -0.79
N PHE A 118 -13.86 -15.31 -0.96
CA PHE A 118 -13.16 -15.95 0.14
C PHE A 118 -12.17 -14.98 0.80
N ILE A 119 -11.32 -14.31 0.00
CA ILE A 119 -10.38 -13.30 0.51
C ILE A 119 -11.15 -12.15 1.18
N GLY A 120 -12.26 -11.69 0.59
CA GLY A 120 -13.10 -10.64 1.13
C GLY A 120 -13.67 -11.01 2.50
N PHE A 121 -14.21 -12.22 2.65
CA PHE A 121 -14.69 -12.74 3.93
C PHE A 121 -13.57 -12.77 4.98
N VAL A 122 -12.41 -13.36 4.63
CA VAL A 122 -11.24 -13.40 5.52
C VAL A 122 -10.78 -11.99 5.91
N THR A 123 -10.85 -11.04 4.98
CA THR A 123 -10.46 -9.65 5.23
C THR A 123 -11.41 -8.96 6.20
N VAL A 124 -12.73 -9.17 6.08
CA VAL A 124 -13.73 -8.60 6.99
C VAL A 124 -13.57 -9.17 8.40
N PHE A 125 -13.45 -10.50 8.52
CA PHE A 125 -13.19 -11.13 9.82
C PHE A 125 -11.85 -10.70 10.41
N GLY A 126 -10.81 -10.54 9.57
CA GLY A 126 -9.53 -9.98 9.97
C GLY A 126 -9.66 -8.56 10.50
N ALA A 127 -10.46 -7.70 9.85
CA ALA A 127 -10.72 -6.33 10.30
C ALA A 127 -11.44 -6.29 11.65
N ILE A 128 -12.46 -7.15 11.86
CA ILE A 128 -13.18 -7.25 13.14
C ILE A 128 -12.24 -7.77 14.23
N SER A 129 -11.48 -8.84 13.94
CA SER A 129 -10.52 -9.41 14.87
C SER A 129 -9.42 -8.42 15.26
N ALA A 130 -8.91 -7.64 14.30
CA ALA A 130 -7.95 -6.56 14.53
C ALA A 130 -8.52 -5.49 15.49
N LEU A 131 -9.78 -5.09 15.30
CA LEU A 131 -10.43 -4.11 16.17
C LEU A 131 -10.58 -4.64 17.59
N LEU A 132 -11.11 -5.85 17.75
CA LEU A 132 -11.30 -6.48 19.06
C LEU A 132 -9.96 -6.71 19.79
N THR A 133 -8.94 -7.16 19.07
CA THR A 133 -7.58 -7.34 19.62
C THR A 133 -7.00 -6.01 20.06
N SER A 134 -7.18 -4.96 19.25
CA SER A 134 -6.73 -3.62 19.59
C SER A 134 -7.37 -3.11 20.89
N ILE A 135 -8.68 -3.30 21.04
CA ILE A 135 -9.43 -2.88 22.23
C ILE A 135 -8.99 -3.64 23.49
N ASN A 136 -8.88 -4.97 23.39
CA ASN A 136 -8.63 -5.84 24.55
C ASN A 136 -7.15 -5.93 24.94
N SER A 137 -6.24 -5.86 23.96
CA SER A 137 -4.83 -6.19 24.15
C SER A 137 -3.89 -5.08 23.65
N GLY A 138 -4.42 -4.03 23.02
CA GLY A 138 -3.66 -2.89 22.50
C GLY A 138 -3.37 -3.01 21.01
N PHE A 139 -3.34 -1.87 20.31
CA PHE A 139 -3.12 -1.82 18.85
C PHE A 139 -1.73 -2.33 18.44
N ALA A 140 -0.74 -2.28 19.34
CA ALA A 140 0.63 -2.72 19.07
C ALA A 140 0.75 -4.22 18.79
N LEU A 141 -0.20 -5.03 19.27
CA LEU A 141 -0.22 -6.49 19.07
C LEU A 141 -0.95 -6.90 17.79
N VAL A 142 -1.56 -5.94 17.08
CA VAL A 142 -2.29 -6.22 15.85
C VAL A 142 -1.30 -6.32 14.69
N ALA A 143 -1.12 -7.52 14.13
CA ALA A 143 -0.32 -7.69 12.92
C ALA A 143 -1.05 -7.02 11.73
N PRO A 144 -0.49 -5.94 11.14
CA PRO A 144 -1.34 -5.04 10.38
C PRO A 144 -1.76 -5.59 9.02
N PHE A 145 -1.10 -6.60 8.42
CA PHE A 145 -1.51 -7.11 7.11
C PHE A 145 -1.20 -8.60 6.88
N GLY A 146 -2.23 -9.37 6.54
CA GLY A 146 -2.17 -10.85 6.38
C GLY A 146 -2.06 -11.35 4.93
N GLY A 147 -2.37 -12.63 4.73
CA GLY A 147 -2.22 -13.32 3.42
C GLY A 147 -3.00 -12.70 2.26
N ALA A 148 -4.05 -11.91 2.52
CA ALA A 148 -4.78 -11.17 1.50
C ALA A 148 -3.88 -10.22 0.67
N LEU A 149 -2.91 -9.56 1.31
CA LEU A 149 -1.93 -8.73 0.60
C LEU A 149 -0.99 -9.55 -0.27
N LEU A 150 -0.55 -10.72 0.21
CA LEU A 150 0.31 -11.61 -0.57
C LEU A 150 -0.40 -12.10 -1.83
N PHE A 151 -1.62 -12.61 -1.71
CA PHE A 151 -2.42 -13.03 -2.86
C PHE A 151 -2.73 -11.86 -3.80
N GLY A 152 -3.01 -10.68 -3.27
CA GLY A 152 -3.20 -9.47 -4.07
C GLY A 152 -1.95 -9.05 -4.84
N ALA A 153 -0.78 -9.06 -4.20
CA ALA A 153 0.49 -8.75 -4.85
C ALA A 153 0.79 -9.74 -5.99
N ILE A 154 0.64 -11.03 -5.73
CA ILE A 154 0.87 -12.08 -6.74
C ILE A 154 -0.12 -11.92 -7.90
N ALA A 155 -1.41 -11.71 -7.61
CA ALA A 155 -2.43 -11.50 -8.62
C ALA A 155 -2.08 -10.30 -9.52
N LEU A 156 -1.71 -9.16 -8.93
CA LEU A 156 -1.32 -7.95 -9.67
C LEU A 156 -0.07 -8.15 -10.51
N LEU A 157 0.97 -8.81 -9.98
CA LEU A 157 2.20 -9.09 -10.73
C LEU A 157 1.98 -10.05 -11.90
N ILE A 158 1.13 -11.08 -11.73
CA ILE A 158 0.74 -11.97 -12.82
C ILE A 158 -0.10 -11.21 -13.86
N SER A 159 -1.07 -10.41 -13.42
CA SER A 159 -1.90 -9.61 -14.33
C SER A 159 -1.08 -8.57 -15.10
N ALA A 160 -0.04 -8.00 -14.48
CA ALA A 160 0.88 -7.08 -15.17
C ALA A 160 1.55 -7.75 -16.38
N ARG A 161 2.02 -9.00 -16.25
CA ARG A 161 2.65 -9.73 -17.36
C ARG A 161 1.70 -9.98 -18.55
N ARG A 162 0.39 -10.00 -18.29
CA ARG A 162 -0.65 -10.33 -19.28
C ARG A 162 -1.31 -9.10 -19.92
N SER A 163 -1.28 -7.96 -19.25
CA SER A 163 -1.90 -6.72 -19.75
C SER A 163 -1.18 -6.23 -21.01
N ARG A 164 -1.92 -5.94 -22.10
CA ARG A 164 -1.34 -5.43 -23.36
C ARG A 164 -0.97 -3.95 -23.29
N ASP A 165 -1.66 -3.19 -22.44
CA ASP A 165 -1.40 -1.77 -22.24
C ASP A 165 -0.10 -1.57 -21.44
N THR A 166 0.89 -0.90 -22.05
CA THR A 166 2.21 -0.69 -21.47
C THR A 166 2.17 0.19 -20.23
N THR A 167 1.29 1.19 -20.20
CA THR A 167 1.14 2.12 -19.07
C THR A 167 0.52 1.41 -17.88
N LEU A 168 -0.59 0.70 -18.10
CA LEU A 168 -1.27 -0.08 -17.07
C LEU A 168 -0.38 -1.23 -16.56
N ARG A 169 0.33 -1.93 -17.46
CA ARG A 169 1.32 -2.96 -17.09
C ARG A 169 2.37 -2.41 -16.12
N ARG A 170 2.93 -1.23 -16.42
CA ARG A 170 3.95 -0.61 -15.58
C ARG A 170 3.38 -0.23 -14.21
N HIS A 171 2.18 0.33 -14.19
CA HIS A 171 1.45 0.65 -12.96
C HIS A 171 1.21 -0.60 -12.10
N LEU A 172 0.63 -1.66 -12.68
CA LEU A 172 0.35 -2.93 -12.00
C LEU A 172 1.63 -3.57 -11.43
N LYS A 173 2.74 -3.52 -12.18
CA LYS A 173 4.03 -4.04 -11.72
C LYS A 173 4.52 -3.30 -10.47
N TRP A 174 4.57 -1.97 -10.51
CA TRP A 174 5.01 -1.17 -9.37
C TRP A 174 4.05 -1.28 -8.19
N MET A 175 2.76 -1.43 -8.47
CA MET A 175 1.76 -1.62 -7.43
C MET A 175 1.89 -2.96 -6.71
N GLY A 176 2.01 -4.05 -7.47
CA GLY A 176 2.24 -5.37 -6.92
C GLY A 176 3.54 -5.42 -6.10
N LEU A 177 4.58 -4.73 -6.56
CA LEU A 177 5.85 -4.60 -5.82
C LEU A 177 5.67 -3.81 -4.52
N ALA A 178 4.91 -2.70 -4.53
CA ALA A 178 4.63 -1.92 -3.33
C ALA A 178 3.91 -2.78 -2.27
N ILE A 179 2.86 -3.50 -2.66
CA ILE A 179 2.11 -4.39 -1.76
C ILE A 179 3.00 -5.53 -1.24
N ALA A 180 3.82 -6.13 -2.10
CA ALA A 180 4.75 -7.18 -1.71
C ALA A 180 5.75 -6.69 -0.65
N MET A 181 6.32 -5.49 -0.82
CA MET A 181 7.25 -4.89 0.14
C MET A 181 6.58 -4.57 1.47
N LEU A 182 5.34 -4.08 1.45
CA LEU A 182 4.59 -3.79 2.68
C LEU A 182 4.21 -5.06 3.43
N TRP A 183 3.80 -6.10 2.72
CA TRP A 183 3.58 -7.42 3.31
C TRP A 183 4.88 -8.01 3.88
N LEU A 184 5.99 -7.92 3.14
CA LEU A 184 7.29 -8.40 3.62
C LEU A 184 7.71 -7.67 4.89
N ALA A 185 7.58 -6.34 4.92
CA ALA A 185 7.86 -5.52 6.10
C ALA A 185 7.05 -5.98 7.31
N SER A 186 5.73 -6.22 7.14
CA SER A 186 4.88 -6.63 8.25
C SER A 186 5.19 -8.04 8.78
N GLN A 187 5.58 -8.99 7.91
CA GLN A 187 6.00 -10.32 8.37
C GLN A 187 7.37 -10.29 9.04
N LEU A 188 8.30 -9.48 8.53
CA LEU A 188 9.65 -9.37 9.09
C LEU A 188 9.64 -8.71 10.46
N THR A 189 8.76 -7.73 10.72
CA THR A 189 8.65 -7.12 12.06
C THR A 189 8.52 -8.17 13.16
N GLY A 190 7.63 -9.16 13.00
CA GLY A 190 7.42 -10.21 14.00
C GLY A 190 8.63 -11.15 14.18
N ILE A 191 9.38 -11.43 13.10
CA ILE A 191 10.59 -12.24 13.15
C ILE A 191 11.74 -11.46 13.79
N LEU A 192 11.92 -10.19 13.41
CA LEU A 192 12.98 -9.32 13.91
C LEU A 192 12.85 -9.10 15.42
N PHE A 193 11.64 -8.96 15.96
CA PHE A 193 11.41 -8.87 17.41
C PHE A 193 11.79 -10.12 18.20
N ARG A 194 11.92 -11.29 17.56
CA ARG A 194 12.38 -12.52 18.21
C ARG A 194 13.90 -12.65 18.22
N ILE A 195 14.57 -12.05 17.23
CA ILE A 195 16.02 -12.18 17.01
C ILE A 195 16.76 -11.02 17.68
N PHE A 196 16.19 -9.82 17.60
CA PHE A 196 16.77 -8.61 18.17
C PHE A 196 15.95 -8.13 19.38
N PRO A 197 16.59 -7.48 20.37
CA PRO A 197 15.87 -6.80 21.44
C PRO A 197 14.85 -5.81 20.85
N ALA A 198 13.69 -5.70 21.50
CA ALA A 198 12.69 -4.72 21.11
C ALA A 198 13.28 -3.31 21.15
N GLY A 199 13.12 -2.55 20.06
CA GLY A 199 13.71 -1.21 19.91
C GLY A 199 15.18 -1.21 19.44
N SER A 200 15.71 -2.34 18.98
CA SER A 200 17.05 -2.35 18.37
C SER A 200 17.07 -1.54 17.08
N LEU A 201 18.14 -0.75 16.90
CA LEU A 201 18.38 0.10 15.74
C LEU A 201 18.37 -0.70 14.42
N ALA A 202 18.87 -1.94 14.45
CA ALA A 202 18.85 -2.85 13.30
C ALA A 202 17.42 -3.25 12.90
N SER A 203 16.57 -3.64 13.86
CA SER A 203 15.19 -4.04 13.58
C SER A 203 14.34 -2.90 13.00
N GLU A 204 14.53 -1.69 13.51
CA GLU A 204 13.85 -0.49 13.01
C GLU A 204 14.35 -0.11 11.62
N ALA A 205 15.67 -0.05 11.43
CA ALA A 205 16.28 0.29 10.14
C ALA A 205 15.80 -0.64 9.02
N ILE A 206 15.77 -1.96 9.25
CA ILE A 206 15.31 -2.94 8.26
C ILE A 206 13.83 -2.72 7.95
N THR A 207 12.98 -2.59 8.97
CA THR A 207 11.53 -2.45 8.80
C THR A 207 11.18 -1.16 8.06
N TYR A 208 11.70 -0.01 8.50
CA TYR A 208 11.44 1.27 7.86
C TYR A 208 12.01 1.35 6.44
N SER A 209 13.17 0.72 6.17
CA SER A 209 13.73 0.68 4.82
C SER A 209 12.82 -0.06 3.85
N LEU A 210 12.23 -1.19 4.25
CA LEU A 210 11.29 -1.93 3.41
C LEU A 210 10.00 -1.15 3.17
N VAL A 211 9.48 -0.51 4.22
CA VAL A 211 8.30 0.37 4.12
C VAL A 211 8.58 1.55 3.18
N ALA A 212 9.77 2.15 3.27
CA ALA A 212 10.22 3.22 2.38
C ALA A 212 10.32 2.76 0.92
N VAL A 213 10.87 1.57 0.67
CA VAL A 213 10.88 0.97 -0.67
C VAL A 213 9.44 0.77 -1.17
N GLY A 214 8.52 0.32 -0.31
CA GLY A 214 7.09 0.26 -0.60
C GLY A 214 6.50 1.62 -1.03
N GLY A 215 6.80 2.70 -0.28
CA GLY A 215 6.41 4.06 -0.61
C GLY A 215 6.99 4.56 -1.94
N PHE A 216 8.26 4.28 -2.21
CA PHE A 216 8.90 4.58 -3.49
C PHE A 216 8.24 3.83 -4.66
N CYS A 217 7.89 2.56 -4.46
CA CYS A 217 7.17 1.76 -5.45
C CYS A 217 5.77 2.34 -5.72
N LEU A 218 5.07 2.81 -4.68
CA LEU A 218 3.78 3.49 -4.83
C LEU A 218 3.92 4.80 -5.62
N TYR A 219 4.95 5.60 -5.35
CA TYR A 219 5.27 6.78 -6.15
C TYR A 219 5.55 6.43 -7.63
N ARG A 220 6.40 5.42 -7.89
CA ARG A 220 6.67 4.94 -9.26
C ARG A 220 5.40 4.44 -9.95
N SER A 221 4.51 3.79 -9.20
CA SER A 221 3.20 3.34 -9.66
C SER A 221 2.31 4.50 -10.09
N ALA A 222 2.20 5.55 -9.25
CA ALA A 222 1.46 6.77 -9.59
C ALA A 222 2.05 7.47 -10.82
N ARG A 223 3.37 7.65 -10.86
CA ARG A 223 4.07 8.30 -11.99
C ARG A 223 3.95 7.53 -13.29
N SER A 224 3.84 6.20 -13.24
CA SER A 224 3.68 5.39 -14.46
C SER A 224 2.32 5.54 -15.14
N LEU A 225 1.34 6.14 -14.46
CA LEU A 225 0.05 6.48 -15.06
C LEU A 225 0.11 7.74 -15.93
N VAL A 226 1.18 8.54 -15.85
CA VAL A 226 1.35 9.69 -16.75
C VAL A 226 1.40 9.16 -18.19
N PRO A 227 0.55 9.67 -19.10
CA PRO A 227 0.70 9.34 -20.50
C PRO A 227 2.07 9.84 -20.94
N LEU A 228 2.98 8.91 -21.25
CA LEU A 228 4.16 9.24 -22.03
C LEU A 228 3.61 9.77 -23.36
N GLY A 229 3.77 11.06 -23.59
CA GLY A 229 3.26 11.75 -24.76
C GLY A 229 3.75 11.10 -26.04
N HIS A 230 2.93 10.20 -26.59
CA HIS A 230 2.83 9.87 -28.00
C HIS A 230 1.34 9.85 -28.35
N LEU A 231 0.63 10.93 -28.01
CA LEU A 231 -0.36 11.42 -28.96
C LEU A 231 0.47 12.08 -30.05
N SER A 232 0.81 11.32 -31.08
CA SER A 232 1.17 11.92 -32.36
C SER A 232 0.04 12.88 -32.70
N LEU A 233 0.34 14.17 -32.70
CA LEU A 233 -0.51 15.14 -33.36
C LEU A 233 -0.71 14.62 -34.79
N PRO A 234 -1.94 14.59 -35.33
CA PRO A 234 -2.13 14.20 -36.72
C PRO A 234 -1.22 15.07 -37.58
N ASP A 235 -0.38 14.43 -38.39
CA ASP A 235 0.48 15.11 -39.35
C ASP A 235 -0.39 16.06 -40.17
N VAL A 236 -0.25 17.37 -39.89
CA VAL A 236 -0.76 18.39 -40.77
C VAL A 236 0.17 18.38 -41.97
N SER A 237 -0.17 17.59 -42.98
CA SER A 237 0.47 17.68 -44.29
C SER A 237 0.15 19.06 -44.87
N PRO A 238 1.13 19.93 -45.15
CA PRO A 238 0.87 21.07 -46.00
C PRO A 238 0.63 20.56 -47.42
N ALA A 239 -0.54 20.90 -47.95
CA ALA A 239 -0.89 20.79 -49.37
C ALA A 239 -0.07 21.77 -50.21
#